data_AF-F7XEX8-F1
#
_entry.id   AF-F7XEX8-F1
#
_cell.length_a   1.000
_cell.length_b   1.000
_cell.length_c   1.000
_cell.angle_alpha   90.00
_cell.angle_beta   90.00
_cell.angle_gamma   90.00
#
_symmetry.space_group_name_H-M   'P 1'
#
loop_
_entity.id
_entity.type
_entity.pdbx_description
1 polymer ?
#
loop_
_entity_poly.entity_id
_entity_poly.type
_entity_poly.pdbx_seq_one_letter_code
_entity_poly.pdbx_strand_id
1 'polypeptide(L)'
;MQMPGLSGLELQARLADLAPLLPIVFLTGRGDIGITVRAMKAGAHDFLEKPASSAAVLEAVERALQLCETRRKEHDRAQALHTLLASTTGVTSLRPDRSWQAQQADRL
;
A
#
# COMPACT_ATOMS: atom_id res chain seq x y z
N MET A 1 24.16 -10.76 15.53
CA MET A 1 24.47 -11.70 14.44
C MET A 1 24.12 -11.00 13.13
N GLN A 2 25.13 -10.51 12.42
CA GLN A 2 24.97 -9.91 11.10
C GLN A 2 24.98 -11.05 10.07
N MET A 3 23.97 -11.07 9.19
CA MET A 3 24.11 -11.80 7.93
C MET A 3 25.27 -11.15 7.13
N PRO A 4 26.21 -11.91 6.56
CA PRO A 4 27.21 -11.35 5.67
C PRO A 4 26.48 -10.91 4.39
N GLY A 5 26.37 -9.59 4.19
CA GLY A 5 25.70 -9.00 3.04
C GLY A 5 24.83 -7.80 3.41
N LEU A 6 23.54 -8.04 3.64
CA LEU A 6 22.52 -7.01 3.85
C LEU A 6 21.87 -7.17 5.24
N SER A 7 21.76 -6.11 6.03
CA SER A 7 21.02 -6.16 7.29
C SER A 7 19.51 -6.28 7.03
N GLY A 8 18.77 -6.82 8.00
CA GLY A 8 17.31 -6.96 7.87
C GLY A 8 16.58 -5.63 7.65
N LEU A 9 17.11 -4.52 8.21
CA LEU A 9 16.57 -3.18 7.99
C LEU A 9 16.86 -2.66 6.58
N GLU A 10 18.05 -2.91 6.05
CA GLU A 10 18.38 -2.56 4.66
C GLU A 10 17.56 -3.39 3.66
N LEU A 11 17.30 -4.66 3.97
CA LEU A 11 16.39 -5.49 3.18
C LEU A 11 14.97 -4.94 3.19
N GLN A 12 14.46 -4.55 4.37
CA GLN A 12 13.15 -3.92 4.49
C GLN A 12 13.06 -2.64 3.67
N ALA A 13 14.08 -1.77 3.73
CA ALA A 13 14.10 -0.55 2.93
C ALA A 13 14.01 -0.85 1.42
N ARG A 14 14.74 -1.87 0.92
CA ARG A 14 14.66 -2.26 -0.50
C ARG A 14 13.32 -2.89 -0.88
N LEU A 15 12.73 -3.68 0.03
CA LEU A 15 11.43 -4.31 -0.22
C LEU A 15 10.29 -3.30 -0.21
N ALA A 16 10.40 -2.21 0.54
CA ALA A 16 9.43 -1.12 0.51
C ALA A 16 9.28 -0.53 -0.90
N ASP A 17 10.36 -0.46 -1.69
CA ASP A 17 10.32 0.04 -3.06
C ASP A 17 9.85 -1.03 -4.07
N LEU A 18 10.34 -2.27 -3.93
CA LEU A 18 10.09 -3.34 -4.90
C LEU A 18 8.73 -4.02 -4.73
N ALA A 19 8.25 -4.12 -3.49
CA ALA A 19 7.05 -4.87 -3.15
C ALA A 19 6.33 -4.24 -1.94
N PRO A 20 5.83 -2.99 -2.08
CA PRO A 20 5.28 -2.21 -0.96
C PRO A 20 4.09 -2.86 -0.24
N LEU A 21 3.41 -3.80 -0.90
CA LEU A 21 2.26 -4.50 -0.33
C LEU A 21 2.66 -5.68 0.57
N LEU A 22 3.92 -6.16 0.49
CA LEU A 22 4.36 -7.32 1.26
C LEU A 22 4.60 -6.96 2.75
N PRO A 23 3.92 -7.64 3.68
CA PRO A 23 4.19 -7.52 5.11
C PRO A 23 5.49 -8.22 5.46
N ILE A 24 6.29 -7.59 6.32
CA ILE A 24 7.59 -8.10 6.76
C ILE A 24 7.50 -8.45 8.24
N VAL A 25 7.85 -9.68 8.59
CA VAL A 25 7.94 -10.16 9.97
C VAL A 25 9.41 -10.39 10.33
N PHE A 26 9.87 -9.76 11.41
CA PHE A 26 11.26 -9.90 11.87
C PHE A 26 11.38 -11.03 12.89
N LEU A 27 12.49 -11.77 12.83
CA LEU A 27 12.83 -12.80 13.81
C LEU A 27 14.20 -12.51 14.44
N THR A 28 14.23 -12.01 15.68
CA THR A 28 15.49 -11.60 16.36
C THR A 28 16.03 -12.65 17.32
N GLY A 29 17.34 -12.66 17.59
CA GLY A 29 17.97 -13.55 18.59
C GLY A 29 18.39 -12.91 19.91
N ARG A 30 18.49 -11.58 19.97
CA ARG A 30 18.65 -10.80 21.21
C ARG A 30 17.63 -9.69 21.08
N GLY A 31 16.82 -9.43 22.10
CA GLY A 31 15.86 -8.33 22.18
C GLY A 31 16.53 -6.95 22.10
N ASP A 32 17.16 -6.63 20.97
CA ASP A 32 17.62 -5.30 20.62
C ASP A 32 16.38 -4.49 20.26
N ILE A 33 15.79 -3.93 21.32
CA ILE A 33 14.60 -3.06 21.28
C ILE A 33 14.82 -1.94 20.25
N GLY A 34 16.05 -1.43 20.10
CA GLY A 34 16.37 -0.39 19.14
C GLY A 34 16.18 -0.84 17.69
N ILE A 35 16.55 -2.08 17.35
CA ILE A 35 16.27 -2.67 16.04
C ILE A 35 14.78 -2.90 15.85
N THR A 36 14.08 -3.45 16.86
CA THR A 36 12.63 -3.68 16.79
C THR A 36 11.87 -2.38 16.55
N VAL A 37 12.16 -1.33 17.31
CA VAL A 37 11.51 -0.03 17.16
C VAL A 37 11.78 0.55 15.77
N ARG A 38 13.02 0.45 15.26
CA ARG A 38 13.34 0.93 13.90
C ARG A 38 12.61 0.15 12.83
N ALA A 39 12.54 -1.18 12.94
CA ALA A 39 11.81 -2.03 12.00
C ALA A 39 10.31 -1.67 11.97
N MET A 40 9.69 -1.55 13.15
CA MET A 40 8.27 -1.18 13.26
C MET A 40 8.00 0.21 12.68
N LYS A 41 8.86 1.20 12.98
CA LYS A 41 8.76 2.55 12.40
C LYS A 41 8.93 2.57 10.88
N ALA A 42 9.72 1.65 10.33
CA ALA A 42 9.91 1.48 8.90
C ALA A 42 8.80 0.64 8.23
N GLY A 43 7.74 0.26 8.96
CA GLY A 43 6.60 -0.46 8.41
C GLY A 43 6.68 -1.99 8.52
N ALA A 44 7.49 -2.53 9.42
CA ALA A 44 7.44 -3.94 9.75
C ALA A 44 6.05 -4.28 10.30
N HIS A 45 5.55 -5.45 9.91
CA HIS A 45 4.23 -5.90 10.32
C HIS A 45 4.27 -6.48 11.74
N ASP A 46 5.26 -7.32 12.01
CA ASP A 46 5.35 -8.04 13.26
C ASP A 46 6.81 -8.41 13.59
N PHE A 47 7.01 -8.85 14.82
CA PHE A 47 8.31 -9.21 15.36
C PHE A 47 8.19 -10.41 16.31
N LEU A 48 9.10 -11.36 16.13
CA LEU A 48 9.21 -12.56 16.93
C LEU A 48 10.61 -12.64 17.56
N GLU A 49 10.68 -12.95 18.85
CA GLU A 49 11.93 -13.21 19.55
C GLU A 49 12.28 -14.70 19.47
N LYS A 50 13.55 -15.02 19.21
CA LYS A 50 14.06 -16.39 19.24
C LYS A 50 14.37 -16.79 20.69
N PRO A 51 14.08 -18.04 21.07
CA PRO A 51 13.46 -19.07 20.23
C PRO A 51 11.94 -18.85 20.10
N ALA A 52 11.46 -18.73 18.86
CA ALA A 52 10.03 -18.68 18.58
C ALA A 52 9.51 -20.09 18.38
N SER A 53 8.33 -20.40 18.95
CA SER A 53 7.68 -21.68 18.70
C SER A 53 7.16 -21.74 17.25
N SER A 54 7.04 -22.95 16.69
CA SER A 54 6.45 -23.12 15.37
C SER A 54 5.03 -22.56 15.28
N ALA A 55 4.26 -22.66 16.37
CA ALA A 55 2.93 -22.06 16.47
C ALA A 55 2.97 -20.53 16.38
N ALA A 56 3.89 -19.87 17.09
CA ALA A 56 4.02 -18.41 17.05
C ALA A 56 4.44 -17.91 15.65
N VAL A 57 5.32 -18.65 14.97
CA VAL A 57 5.72 -18.34 13.59
C VAL A 57 4.53 -18.51 12.64
N LEU A 58 3.78 -19.61 12.77
CA LEU A 58 2.62 -19.86 11.91
C LEU A 58 1.55 -18.77 12.09
N GLU A 59 1.25 -18.40 13.34
CA GLU A 59 0.29 -17.35 13.66
C GLU A 59 0.71 -15.99 13.08
N ALA A 60 2.00 -15.65 13.16
CA ALA A 60 2.51 -14.41 12.56
C ALA A 60 2.42 -14.42 11.02
N VAL A 61 2.65 -15.57 10.39
CA VAL A 61 2.47 -15.73 8.94
C VAL A 61 1.00 -15.63 8.54
N GLU A 62 0.09 -16.23 9.29
CA GLU A 62 -1.36 -16.13 9.03
C GLU A 62 -1.84 -14.67 9.12
N ARG A 63 -1.43 -13.93 10.16
CA ARG A 63 -1.73 -12.50 10.29
C ARG A 63 -1.16 -11.69 9.11
N ALA A 64 0.07 -12.00 8.71
CA ALA A 64 0.71 -11.36 7.56
C ALA A 64 -0.07 -11.63 6.26
N LEU A 65 -0.51 -12.87 6.01
CA LEU A 65 -1.30 -13.22 4.83
C LEU A 65 -2.64 -12.48 4.77
N GLN A 66 -3.36 -12.41 5.90
CA GLN A 66 -4.62 -11.66 6.00
C GLN A 66 -4.43 -10.17 5.67
N LEU A 67 -3.35 -9.57 6.15
CA LEU A 67 -3.01 -8.18 5.82
C LEU A 67 -2.70 -8.02 4.33
N CYS A 68 -1.95 -8.94 3.75
CA CYS A 68 -1.63 -8.99 2.33
C CYS A 68 -2.90 -8.98 1.47
N GLU A 69 -3.87 -9.85 1.80
CA GLU A 69 -5.14 -9.92 1.09
C GLU A 69 -5.94 -8.62 1.20
N THR A 70 -5.97 -8.02 2.39
CA THR A 70 -6.69 -6.77 2.64
C THR A 70 -6.09 -5.63 1.82
N ARG A 71 -4.76 -5.45 1.89
CA ARG A 71 -4.02 -4.44 1.12
C ARG A 71 -4.20 -4.62 -0.37
N ARG A 72 -4.19 -5.86 -0.87
CA ARG A 72 -4.42 -6.13 -2.30
C ARG A 72 -5.83 -5.71 -2.73
N LYS A 73 -6.86 -6.08 -1.97
CA LYS A 73 -8.25 -5.70 -2.26
C LYS A 73 -8.42 -4.17 -2.27
N GLU A 74 -7.82 -3.47 -1.32
CA GLU A 74 -7.85 -2.01 -1.26
C GLU A 74 -7.14 -1.37 -2.46
N HIS A 75 -5.97 -1.89 -2.82
CA HIS A 75 -5.21 -1.44 -3.98
C HIS A 75 -5.99 -1.64 -5.29
N ASP A 76 -6.53 -2.84 -5.51
CA ASP A 76 -7.33 -3.18 -6.68
C ASP A 76 -8.57 -2.27 -6.78
N ARG A 77 -9.23 -1.99 -5.65
CA ARG A 77 -10.39 -1.10 -5.58
C ARG A 77 -10.03 0.35 -5.94
N ALA A 78 -8.91 0.85 -5.43
CA ALA A 78 -8.44 2.20 -5.75
C ALA A 78 -8.08 2.33 -7.24
N GLN A 79 -7.43 1.32 -7.80
CA GLN A 79 -7.12 1.26 -9.24
C GLN A 79 -8.38 1.19 -10.11
N ALA A 80 -9.39 0.41 -9.70
CA ALA A 80 -10.67 0.36 -10.39
C ALA A 80 -11.33 1.73 -10.41
N LEU A 81 -11.45 2.42 -9.27
CA LEU A 81 -12.04 3.75 -9.20
C LEU A 81 -11.31 4.76 -10.11
N HIS A 82 -9.97 4.75 -10.09
CA HIS A 82 -9.17 5.61 -10.95
C HIS A 82 -9.43 5.33 -12.45
N THR A 83 -9.56 4.05 -12.82
CA THR A 83 -9.88 3.62 -14.19
C THR A 83 -11.27 4.10 -14.62
N LEU A 84 -12.28 3.97 -13.76
CA LEU A 84 -13.64 4.44 -14.05
C LEU A 84 -13.68 5.98 -14.24
N LEU A 85 -13.03 6.74 -13.36
CA LEU A 85 -12.96 8.20 -13.47
C LEU A 85 -12.23 8.64 -14.75
N ALA A 86 -11.11 7.99 -15.08
CA ALA A 86 -10.40 8.26 -16.32
C ALA A 86 -11.26 8.00 -17.57
N SER A 87 -12.08 6.95 -17.55
CA SER A 87 -12.98 6.62 -18.68
C SER A 87 -14.15 7.60 -18.85
N THR A 88 -14.61 8.25 -17.78
CA THR A 88 -15.76 9.17 -17.82
C THR A 88 -15.37 10.59 -18.25
N THR A 89 -14.12 11.00 -17.99
CA THR A 89 -13.65 12.36 -18.25
C THR A 89 -13.47 12.66 -19.75
N GLY A 90 -13.68 11.68 -20.65
CA GLY A 90 -13.63 11.86 -22.11
C GLY A 90 -14.93 12.32 -22.79
N VAL A 91 -16.09 12.42 -22.11
CA VAL A 91 -17.39 12.69 -22.78
C VAL A 91 -18.10 13.97 -22.29
N THR A 92 -17.57 14.71 -21.32
CA THR A 92 -18.16 16.00 -20.89
C THR A 92 -17.56 17.19 -21.64
N SER A 93 -17.60 17.16 -22.97
CA SER A 93 -17.58 18.39 -23.79
C SER A 93 -18.96 18.60 -24.42
N LEU A 94 -20.01 18.64 -23.60
CA LEU A 94 -21.22 19.34 -23.99
C LEU A 94 -20.91 20.84 -23.93
N ARG A 95 -20.36 21.33 -25.05
CA ARG A 95 -20.29 22.77 -25.35
C ARG A 95 -21.69 23.36 -25.11
N PRO A 96 -21.84 24.43 -24.32
CA PRO A 96 -23.13 25.10 -24.21
C PRO A 96 -23.48 25.63 -25.59
N ASP A 97 -24.60 25.16 -26.15
CA ASP A 97 -25.16 25.70 -27.38
C ASP A 97 -25.60 27.15 -27.11
N ARG A 98 -24.78 28.10 -27.57
CA ARG A 98 -25.01 29.54 -27.48
C ARG A 98 -25.93 30.06 -28.60
N SER A 99 -26.79 29.22 -29.18
CA SER A 99 -27.71 29.61 -30.26
C SER A 99 -28.90 30.47 -29.81
N TRP A 100 -29.20 30.57 -28.50
CA TRP A 100 -30.39 31.27 -28.00
C TRP A 100 -30.21 32.76 -27.67
N GLN A 101 -28.99 33.31 -27.68
CA GLN A 101 -28.75 34.73 -27.31
C GLN A 101 -28.85 35.72 -28.48
N ALA A 102 -28.98 35.27 -29.72
CA ALA A 102 -29.02 36.16 -30.89
C ALA A 102 -30.44 36.50 -31.40
N GLN A 103 -31.51 35.89 -30.88
CA GLN A 103 -32.88 36.06 -31.41
C GLN A 103 -33.81 36.96 -30.59
N GLN A 104 -33.37 37.56 -29.48
CA GLN A 104 -34.22 38.43 -28.64
C GLN A 104 -33.93 39.94 -28.74
N ALA A 105 -32.98 40.37 -29.60
CA ALA A 105 -32.66 41.79 -29.75
C ALA A 105 -33.40 42.49 -30.91
N ASP A 106 -34.25 41.78 -31.67
CA ASP A 106 -34.85 42.30 -32.91
C ASP A 106 -36.37 42.14 -32.96
N ARG A 107 -37.04 42.47 -31.85
CA ARG A 107 -38.47 42.79 -31.86
C ARG A 107 -38.73 44.07 -31.06
N LEU A 108 -38.75 45.15 -31.82
CA LEU A 108 -39.54 46.36 -31.61
C LEU A 108 -40.97 46.03 -31.14
#